data_AF-A0AAF0EK85-F1
#
_entry.id   AF-A0AAF0EK85-F1
#
_cell.length_a   1.000
_cell.length_b   1.000
_cell.length_c   1.000
_cell.angle_alpha   90.00
_cell.angle_beta   90.00
_cell.angle_gamma   90.00
#
_symmetry.space_group_name_H-M   'P 1'
#
loop_
_entity.id
_entity.type
_entity.pdbx_description
1 polymer ?
#
loop_
_entity_poly.entity_id
_entity_poly.type
_entity_poly.pdbx_seq_one_letter_code
_entity_poly.pdbx_strand_id
1 'polypeptide(L)' 'MTLTRFVIKVPRAAGTPTVKKAFDASGVAEKWAESKWAKTLAAREARKNTTDFERFTVQVLKKQRRAILGAAAKKVQA' A
#
# COMPACT_ATOMS: atom_id res chain seq x y z
N MET A 1 -13.86 6.93 -12.46
CA MET A 1 -13.61 5.74 -11.62
C MET A 1 -12.73 4.77 -12.40
N THR A 2 -11.81 4.08 -11.73
CA THR A 2 -10.96 3.04 -12.33
C THR A 2 -11.27 1.69 -11.69
N LEU A 3 -11.39 0.64 -12.51
CA LEU A 3 -11.74 -0.70 -12.04
C LEU A 3 -10.53 -1.38 -11.40
N THR A 4 -10.78 -2.13 -10.31
CA THR A 4 -9.78 -3.03 -9.72
C THR A 4 -9.95 -4.44 -10.29
N ARG A 5 -8.97 -5.32 -10.04
CA ARG A 5 -9.01 -6.73 -10.52
C ARG A 5 -9.90 -7.64 -9.68
N PHE A 6 -10.47 -7.14 -8.58
CA PHE A 6 -11.27 -7.94 -7.65
C PHE A 6 -12.72 -8.04 -8.13
N VAL A 7 -13.22 -9.27 -8.25
CA VAL A 7 -14.59 -9.55 -8.72
C VAL A 7 -15.33 -10.37 -7.68
N ILE A 8 -16.53 -9.94 -7.30
CA ILE A 8 -17.43 -10.66 -6.40
C ILE A 8 -18.70 -10.97 -7.17
N LYS A 9 -19.12 -12.24 -7.14
CA LYS A 9 -20.35 -12.68 -7.81
C LYS A 9 -21.54 -12.39 -6.92
N VAL A 10 -22.44 -11.52 -7.38
CA VAL A 10 -23.68 -11.16 -6.69
C VAL A 10 -24.81 -11.12 -7.73
N PRO A 11 -26.04 -11.59 -7.41
CA PRO A 11 -27.17 -11.45 -8.32
C PRO A 11 -27.46 -9.98 -8.63
N ARG A 12 -27.96 -9.72 -9.85
CA ARG A 12 -28.34 -8.38 -10.28
C ARG A 12 -29.42 -7.81 -9.34
N ALA A 13 -29.28 -6.53 -9.00
CA ALA A 13 -30.18 -5.82 -8.07
C ALA A 13 -30.21 -6.39 -6.64
N ALA A 14 -29.15 -7.09 -6.19
CA ALA A 14 -29.03 -7.47 -4.79
C ALA A 14 -28.94 -6.23 -3.87
N GLY A 15 -29.62 -6.30 -2.72
CA GLY A 15 -29.56 -5.26 -1.71
C GLY A 15 -28.21 -5.20 -0.96
N THR A 16 -27.97 -4.08 -0.29
CA THR A 16 -26.76 -3.83 0.53
C THR A 16 -26.40 -4.96 1.50
N PRO A 17 -27.35 -5.61 2.21
CA PRO A 17 -27.01 -6.69 3.14
C PRO A 17 -26.37 -7.91 2.44
N THR A 18 -26.88 -8.27 1.26
CA THR A 18 -26.37 -9.41 0.48
C THR A 18 -24.99 -9.09 -0.10
N VAL A 19 -24.80 -7.86 -0.62
CA VAL A 19 -23.50 -7.40 -1.12
C VAL A 19 -22.46 -7.38 0.01
N LYS A 20 -22.83 -6.88 1.20
CA LYS A 20 -21.92 -6.85 2.36
C LYS A 20 -21.47 -8.25 2.75
N LYS A 21 -22.41 -9.20 2.89
CA LYS A 21 -22.08 -10.60 3.19
C LYS A 21 -21.14 -11.22 2.15
N ALA A 22 -21.39 -10.99 0.87
CA ALA A 22 -20.55 -11.50 -0.22
C ALA A 22 -19.16 -10.84 -0.24
N PHE A 23 -19.09 -9.54 0.07
CA PHE A 23 -17.85 -8.79 0.17
C PHE A 23 -16.98 -9.27 1.33
N ASP A 24 -17.57 -9.40 2.51
CA ASP A 24 -16.88 -9.88 3.71
C ASP A 24 -16.40 -11.34 3.52
N ALA A 25 -17.25 -12.21 2.97
CA ALA A 25 -16.89 -13.60 2.66
C ALA A 25 -15.76 -13.73 1.62
N SER A 26 -15.63 -12.77 0.70
CA SER A 26 -14.60 -12.80 -0.34
C SER A 26 -13.21 -12.36 0.14
N GLY A 27 -13.13 -11.75 1.33
CA GLY A 27 -11.88 -11.20 1.88
C GLY A 27 -11.26 -10.12 0.99
N VAL A 28 -12.05 -9.46 0.14
CA VAL A 28 -11.53 -8.49 -0.84
C VAL A 28 -10.91 -7.27 -0.17
N ALA A 29 -11.38 -6.86 1.01
CA ALA A 29 -10.78 -5.77 1.77
C ALA A 29 -9.30 -6.04 2.12
N GLU A 30 -9.00 -7.24 2.61
CA GLU A 30 -7.65 -7.65 2.98
C GLU A 30 -6.76 -7.76 1.75
N LYS A 31 -7.24 -8.44 0.70
CA LYS A 31 -6.54 -8.54 -0.59
C LYS A 31 -6.28 -7.18 -1.22
N TRP A 32 -7.21 -6.24 -1.08
CA TRP A 32 -7.03 -4.86 -1.50
C TRP A 32 -5.93 -4.19 -0.69
N ALA A 33 -5.96 -4.26 0.65
CA ALA A 33 -4.95 -3.67 1.52
C ALA A 33 -3.53 -4.19 1.25
N GLU A 34 -3.40 -5.48 0.91
CA GLU A 34 -2.11 -6.09 0.57
C GLU A 34 -1.61 -5.71 -0.83
N SER A 35 -2.52 -5.29 -1.72
CA SER A 35 -2.19 -4.97 -3.10
C SER A 35 -1.17 -3.84 -3.20
N LYS A 36 -0.29 -3.92 -4.20
CA LYS A 36 0.69 -2.85 -4.48
C LYS A 36 0.00 -1.51 -4.72
N TRP A 37 -1.17 -1.52 -5.34
CA TRP A 37 -1.93 -0.30 -5.61
C TRP A 37 -2.38 0.38 -4.30
N ALA A 38 -3.04 -0.35 -3.40
CA ALA A 38 -3.45 0.22 -2.11
C ALA A 38 -2.25 0.73 -1.30
N LYS A 39 -1.15 -0.03 -1.25
CA LYS A 39 0.10 0.38 -0.58
C LYS A 39 0.65 1.67 -1.17
N THR A 40 0.64 1.84 -2.49
CA THR A 40 1.09 3.10 -3.12
C THR A 40 0.17 4.28 -2.83
N LEU A 41 -1.14 4.04 -2.73
CA LEU A 41 -2.12 5.08 -2.41
C LEU A 41 -1.94 5.52 -0.94
N ALA A 42 -1.83 4.57 -0.02
CA ALA A 42 -1.55 4.84 1.39
C ALA A 42 -0.21 5.58 1.58
N ALA A 43 0.84 5.17 0.87
CA ALA A 43 2.13 5.86 0.92
C ALA A 43 2.06 7.29 0.36
N ARG A 44 1.21 7.55 -0.64
CA ARG A 44 0.98 8.91 -1.17
C ARG A 44 0.27 9.77 -0.14
N GLU A 45 -0.73 9.22 0.53
CA GLU A 45 -1.49 9.91 1.56
C GLU A 45 -0.62 10.25 2.77
N ALA A 46 0.18 9.28 3.26
CA ALA A 46 1.13 9.52 4.33
C ALA A 46 2.13 10.64 4.00
N ARG A 47 2.63 10.70 2.75
CA ARG A 47 3.54 11.77 2.30
C ARG A 47 2.88 13.15 2.25
N LYS A 48 1.58 13.22 1.94
CA LYS A 48 0.85 14.49 1.97
C LYS A 48 0.68 14.99 3.41
N ASN A 49 0.48 14.07 4.35
CA ASN A 49 0.20 14.38 5.75
C ASN A 49 1.47 14.49 6.63
N THR A 50 2.66 14.47 6.02
CA THR A 50 3.93 14.50 6.76
C THR A 50 4.28 15.92 7.22
N THR A 51 4.62 16.07 8.51
CA THR A 51 5.08 17.32 9.13
C THR A 51 6.56 17.61 8.84
N ASP A 52 7.01 18.83 9.09
CA ASP A 52 8.39 19.23 8.76
C ASP A 52 9.45 18.42 9.51
N PHE A 53 9.22 18.14 10.80
CA PHE A 53 10.11 17.33 11.61
C PHE A 53 10.21 15.88 11.10
N GLU A 54 9.10 15.29 10.67
CA GLU A 54 9.08 13.97 10.07
C GLU A 54 9.82 13.96 8.72
N ARG A 55 9.74 15.03 7.92
CA ARG A 55 10.53 15.16 6.68
C ARG A 55 12.03 15.15 6.98
N PHE A 56 12.47 15.87 8.00
CA PHE A 56 13.86 15.86 8.45
C PHE A 56 14.30 14.45 8.89
N THR A 57 13.48 13.79 9.71
CA THR A 57 13.74 12.41 10.17
C THR A 57 13.88 11.43 9.00
N VAL A 58 12.97 11.50 8.02
CA VAL A 58 13.02 10.69 6.80
C VAL A 58 14.30 10.97 6.00
N GLN A 59 14.75 12.22 5.92
CA GLN A 59 15.98 12.59 5.23
C GLN A 59 17.21 11.95 5.90
N VAL A 60 17.31 12.00 7.22
CA VAL A 60 18.41 11.40 8.00
C VAL A 60 18.43 9.88 7.82
N LEU A 61 17.28 9.22 7.96
CA LEU A 61 17.16 7.76 7.77
C LEU A 61 17.55 7.33 6.34
N LYS A 62 17.16 8.11 5.32
CA LYS A 62 17.58 7.86 3.93
C LYS A 62 19.10 7.96 3.75
N LYS A 63 19.76 8.93 4.40
CA LYS A 63 21.23 9.06 4.38
C LYS A 63 21.91 7.82 4.98
N GLN A 64 21.44 7.38 6.15
CA GLN A 64 21.97 6.17 6.81
C GLN A 64 21.80 4.92 5.94
N ARG A 65 20.59 4.70 5.39
CA ARG A 65 20.31 3.59 4.48
C ARG A 65 21.27 3.57 3.28
N ARG A 66 21.53 4.73 2.67
CA ARG A 66 22.44 4.83 1.52
C ARG A 66 23.88 4.46 1.88
N ALA A 67 24.37 4.88 3.05
CA ALA A 67 25.71 4.54 3.50
C ALA A 67 25.88 3.02 3.67
N ILE A 68 24.93 2.36 4.34
CA ILE A 68 24.94 0.91 4.56
C ILE A 68 24.87 0.15 3.23
N LEU A 69 23.92 0.51 2.36
CA LEU A 69 23.76 -0.17 1.06
C LEU A 69 24.96 0.06 0.15
N GLY A 70 25.57 1.24 0.15
CA GLY A 70 26.77 1.51 -0.62
C GLY A 70 27.97 0.68 -0.16
N ALA A 71 28.15 0.52 1.15
CA ALA A 71 29.19 -0.35 1.70
C ALA A 71 28.94 -1.83 1.37
N ALA A 72 27.70 -2.30 1.50
CA ALA A 72 27.34 -3.68 1.15
C ALA A 72 27.51 -3.96 -0.36
N ALA A 73 27.06 -3.03 -1.22
CA ALA A 73 27.20 -3.17 -2.67
C ALA A 73 28.68 -3.26 -3.11
N LYS A 74 29.56 -2.45 -2.51
CA LYS A 74 31.01 -2.53 -2.76
C LYS A 74 31.60 -3.90 -2.39
N LYS A 75 31.13 -4.53 -1.31
CA LYS A 75 31.58 -5.87 -0.90
C LYS A 75 31.11 -6.99 -1.83
N VAL A 76 29.95 -6.83 -2.47
CA VAL A 76 29.40 -7.84 -3.41
C VAL A 76 30.03 -7.72 -4.79
N GLN A 77 30.51 -6.54 -5.18
CA GLN A 77 31.20 -6.33 -6.45
C GLN A 77 32.70 -6.68 -6.42
N ALA A 78 33.28 -6.88 -5.23
CA ALA A 78 34.63 -7.42 -5.06
C ALA A 78 34.58 -8.95 -5.00
#